data_AF-A0A1I3T1N9-F1
#
_entry.id   AF-A0A1I3T1N9-F1
#
_cell.length_a   1.000
_cell.length_b   1.000
_cell.length_c   1.000
_cell.angle_alpha   90.00
_cell.angle_beta   90.00
_cell.angle_gamma   90.00
#
_symmetry.space_group_name_H-M   'P 1'
#
loop_
_entity.id
_entity.type
_entity.pdbx_description
1 polymer ?
#
loop_
_entity_poly.entity_id
_entity_poly.type
_entity_poly.pdbx_seq_one_letter_code
_entity_poly.pdbx_strand_id
1 'polypeptide(L)' 'MKVALSKSQQARDRQEAIEARRRAANVLASAKSLIDDAKKRLKYNKSYTIEIELTRIAGDLQEQIEILNDPEYDPD' A
#
# COMPACT_ATOMS: atom_id res chain seq x y z
N MET A 1 4.10 -35.46 7.61
CA MET A 1 3.55 -35.04 8.91
C MET A 1 3.16 -33.57 8.79
N LYS A 2 1.88 -33.22 8.70
CA LYS A 2 1.44 -31.81 8.75
C LYS A 2 1.49 -31.39 10.22
N VAL A 3 2.50 -30.62 10.60
CA VAL A 3 2.63 -30.10 11.96
C VAL A 3 1.54 -29.04 12.13
N ALA A 4 0.46 -29.38 12.85
CA ALA A 4 -0.53 -28.39 13.24
C ALA A 4 0.16 -27.40 14.19
N LEU A 5 0.30 -26.15 13.77
CA LEU A 5 0.89 -25.08 14.58
C LEU A 5 0.09 -24.90 15.88
N SER A 6 0.78 -24.63 16.99
CA SER A 6 0.09 -24.34 18.25
C SER A 6 -0.74 -23.06 18.12
N LYS A 7 -1.86 -22.96 18.84
CA LYS A 7 -2.73 -21.76 18.83
C LYS A 7 -1.96 -20.45 19.12
N SER A 8 -0.92 -20.52 19.94
CA SER A 8 -0.03 -19.39 20.26
C SER A 8 0.83 -18.98 19.07
N GLN A 9 1.34 -19.96 18.31
CA GLN A 9 2.12 -19.72 17.09
C GLN A 9 1.24 -19.05 16.02
N GLN A 10 0.03 -19.59 15.79
CA GLN A 10 -0.93 -19.01 14.84
C GLN A 10 -1.32 -17.57 15.19
N ALA A 11 -1.49 -17.26 16.48
CA ALA A 11 -1.79 -15.91 16.92
C ALA A 11 -0.61 -14.93 16.68
N ARG A 12 0.63 -15.37 16.92
CA ARG A 12 1.84 -14.59 16.63
C ARG A 12 2.02 -14.35 15.14
N ASP A 13 1.91 -15.40 14.33
CA ASP A 13 2.05 -15.30 12.88
C ASP A 13 1.00 -14.34 12.28
N ARG A 14 -0.23 -14.38 12.80
CA ARG A 14 -1.30 -13.43 12.40
C ARG A 14 -0.97 -11.99 12.79
N GLN A 15 -0.45 -11.78 13.99
CA GLN A 15 -0.07 -10.44 14.47
C GLN A 15 1.09 -9.87 13.63
N GLU A 16 2.11 -10.68 13.34
CA GLU A 16 3.23 -10.29 12.49
C GLU A 16 2.78 -9.96 11.06
N ALA A 17 1.84 -10.72 10.50
CA ALA A 17 1.25 -10.44 9.19
C ALA A 17 0.49 -9.10 9.17
N ILE A 18 -0.30 -8.80 10.22
CA ILE A 18 -1.01 -7.52 10.36
C ILE A 18 0.00 -6.36 10.45
N GLU A 19 1.07 -6.51 11.22
CA GLU A 19 2.10 -5.49 11.35
C GLU A 19 2.89 -5.29 10.04
N ALA A 20 3.15 -6.36 9.30
CA ALA A 20 3.75 -6.28 7.96
C ALA A 20 2.85 -5.53 6.97
N ARG A 21 1.54 -5.81 6.96
CA ARG A 21 0.56 -5.08 6.12
C ARG A 21 0.52 -3.59 6.47
N ARG A 22 0.46 -3.24 7.75
CA ARG A 22 0.51 -1.84 8.21
C ARG A 22 1.79 -1.13 7.77
N ARG A 23 2.95 -1.80 7.88
CA ARG A 23 4.22 -1.23 7.41
C ARG A 23 4.21 -1.00 5.90
N ALA A 24 3.70 -1.94 5.12
CA ALA A 24 3.56 -1.79 3.67
C ALA A 24 2.65 -0.60 3.31
N ALA A 25 1.48 -0.48 3.96
CA ALA A 25 0.56 0.64 3.75
C ALA A 25 1.22 2.00 4.03
N ASN A 26 2.02 2.12 5.10
CA ASN A 26 2.74 3.37 5.42
C ASN A 26 3.79 3.74 4.36
N VAL A 27 4.50 2.75 3.80
CA VAL A 27 5.47 2.98 2.72
C VAL A 27 4.76 3.45 1.46
N LEU A 28 3.64 2.82 1.08
CA LEU A 28 2.85 3.23 -0.07
C LEU A 28 2.27 4.64 0.11
N ALA A 29 1.79 4.98 1.31
CA ALA A 29 1.28 6.32 1.61
C ALA A 29 2.38 7.39 1.46
N SER A 30 3.61 7.07 1.89
CA SER A 30 4.77 7.95 1.73
C SER A 30 5.12 8.13 0.24
N ALA A 31 5.12 7.05 -0.54
CA ALA A 31 5.34 7.11 -1.98
C ALA A 31 4.27 7.95 -2.69
N LYS A 32 2.99 7.78 -2.32
CA LYS A 32 1.88 8.58 -2.85
C LYS A 32 2.06 10.06 -2.56
N SER A 33 2.48 10.43 -1.34
CA SER A 33 2.74 11.83 -0.98
C SER A 33 3.84 12.45 -1.84
N LEU A 34 4.92 11.72 -2.12
CA LEU A 34 6.00 12.18 -2.99
C LEU A 34 5.52 12.40 -4.44
N ILE A 35 4.65 11.52 -4.93
CA ILE A 35 4.02 11.63 -6.25
C ILE A 35 3.09 12.83 -6.33
N ASP A 36 2.26 13.05 -5.32
CA ASP A 36 1.37 14.21 -5.24
C ASP A 36 2.17 15.52 -5.24
N ASP A 37 3.31 15.56 -4.54
CA ASP A 37 4.20 16.72 -4.54
C ASP A 37 4.94 16.90 -5.88
N ALA A 38 5.36 15.81 -6.53
CA ALA A 38 5.92 15.85 -7.88
C ALA A 38 4.87 16.40 -8.89
N LYS A 39 3.62 15.96 -8.78
CA LYS A 39 2.50 16.40 -9.62
C LYS A 39 2.26 17.89 -9.47
N LYS A 40 2.23 18.41 -8.22
CA LYS A 40 2.14 19.86 -7.96
C LYS A 40 3.27 20.63 -8.64
N ARG A 41 4.52 20.15 -8.56
CA ARG A 41 5.68 20.81 -9.19
C ARG A 41 5.61 20.78 -10.72
N LEU A 42 5.12 19.68 -11.29
CA LEU A 42 5.02 19.52 -12.75
C LEU A 42 3.87 20.31 -13.39
N LYS A 43 2.79 20.57 -12.64
CA LYS A 43 1.73 21.49 -13.07
C LYS A 43 2.28 22.88 -13.43
N TYR A 44 3.33 23.34 -12.74
CA TYR A 44 4.02 24.60 -13.06
C TYR A 44 4.90 24.50 -14.32
N ASN A 45 5.42 23.31 -14.65
CA ASN A 45 6.25 23.05 -15.84
C ASN A 45 5.45 22.59 -17.07
N LYS A 46 4.11 22.52 -16.99
CA LYS A 46 3.16 22.16 -18.09
C LYS A 46 3.45 20.82 -18.81
N SER A 47 4.07 19.85 -18.14
CA SER A 47 4.29 18.53 -18.74
C SER A 47 3.07 17.62 -18.52
N TYR A 48 2.08 17.76 -19.42
CA TYR A 48 0.78 17.09 -19.35
C TYR A 48 0.88 15.56 -19.27
N THR A 49 1.78 14.95 -20.03
CA THR A 49 2.00 13.49 -20.03
C THR A 49 2.47 12.98 -18.67
N ILE A 50 3.36 13.72 -18.00
CA ILE A 50 3.87 13.31 -16.69
C ILE A 50 2.80 13.51 -15.61
N GLU A 51 1.96 14.53 -15.72
CA GLU A 51 0.83 14.74 -14.80
C GLU A 51 -0.20 13.59 -14.86
N ILE A 52 -0.47 13.06 -16.06
CA ILE A 52 -1.34 11.89 -16.25
C ILE A 52 -0.74 10.64 -15.61
N GLU A 53 0.54 10.33 -15.90
CA GLU A 53 1.23 9.17 -15.33
C GLU A 53 1.23 9.22 -13.79
N LEU A 54 1.56 10.37 -13.20
CA LEU A 54 1.55 10.53 -11.74
C LEU A 54 0.15 10.39 -11.14
N THR A 55 -0.89 10.85 -11.84
CA THR A 55 -2.27 10.67 -11.39
C THR A 55 -2.66 9.20 -11.38
N ARG A 56 -2.26 8.44 -12.42
CA ARG A 56 -2.48 6.99 -12.49
C ARG A 56 -1.78 6.27 -11.34
N ILE A 57 -0.49 6.52 -11.15
CA ILE A 57 0.29 5.87 -10.08
C ILE A 57 -0.26 6.22 -8.69
N ALA A 58 -0.69 7.47 -8.47
CA ALA A 58 -1.31 7.87 -7.20
C ALA A 58 -2.63 7.14 -6.93
N GLY A 59 -3.41 6.85 -7.97
CA GLY A 59 -4.62 6.04 -7.89
C GLY A 59 -4.31 4.58 -7.55
N ASP A 60 -3.39 3.96 -8.30
CA ASP A 60 -2.96 2.56 -8.08
C ASP A 60 -2.43 2.37 -6.64
N LEU A 61 -1.66 3.33 -6.13
CA LEU A 61 -1.17 3.31 -4.74
C LEU A 61 -2.29 3.44 -3.71
N GLN A 62 -3.28 4.30 -3.97
CA GLN A 62 -4.41 4.49 -3.07
C GLN A 62 -5.22 3.19 -2.95
N GLU A 63 -5.50 2.54 -4.08
CA GLU A 63 -6.21 1.25 -4.11
C GLU A 63 -5.45 0.18 -3.32
N GLN A 64 -4.13 0.05 -3.51
CA GLN A 64 -3.33 -0.90 -2.73
C GLN A 64 -3.32 -0.60 -1.23
N ILE A 65 -3.31 0.68 -0.83
CA ILE A 65 -3.39 1.07 0.57
C ILE A 65 -4.74 0.66 1.16
N GLU A 66 -5.84 0.86 0.43
CA GLU A 66 -7.18 0.48 0.86
C GLU A 66 -7.29 -1.03 1.03
N ILE A 67 -6.82 -1.80 0.06
CA ILE A 67 -6.73 -3.27 0.11
C ILE A 67 -5.92 -3.75 1.33
N LEU A 68 -4.76 -3.15 1.58
CA LEU A 68 -3.89 -3.56 2.70
C LEU A 68 -4.45 -3.17 4.07
N ASN A 69 -5.25 -2.11 4.15
CA ASN A 69 -5.88 -1.65 5.37
C ASN A 69 -7.20 -2.36 5.66
N ASP A 70 -7.82 -2.99 4.65
CA ASP A 70 -9.02 -3.81 4.84
C ASP A 70 -8.66 -5.10 5.59
N PRO A 71 -9.16 -5.29 6.83
CA PRO A 71 -8.90 -6.49 7.61
C PRO A 71 -9.63 -7.73 7.07
N GLU A 72 -10.63 -7.56 6.21
CA GLU A 72 -11.45 -8.63 5.62
C GLU A 72 -11.07 -8.96 4.16
N TYR A 73 -10.18 -8.18 3.53
CA TYR A 73 -9.76 -8.44 2.16
C TYR A 73 -8.97 -9.76 2.05
N ASP A 74 -9.57 -10.71 1.34
CA ASP A 74 -8.96 -11.97 0.91
C ASP A 74 -8.49 -11.80 -0.54
N PRO A 75 -7.18 -11.88 -0.83
CA PRO A 75 -6.65 -11.70 -2.18
C PRO A 75 -6.90 -12.88 -3.14
N ASP A 76 -7.66 -13.90 -2.73
CA ASP A 76 -7.99 -15.12 -3.48
C ASP A 76 -9.45 -15.15 -4.01
#